data_AF-A0A0L0F746-F1
#
_entry.id   AF-A0A0L0F746-F1
#
_cell.length_a   1.000
_cell.length_b   1.000
_cell.length_c   1.000
_cell.angle_alpha   90.00
_cell.angle_beta   90.00
_cell.angle_gamma   90.00
#
_symmetry.space_group_name_H-M   'P 1'
#
loop_
_entity.id
_entity.type
_entity.pdbx_description
1 polymer ?
#
loop_
_entity_poly.entity_id
_entity_poly.type
_entity_poly.pdbx_seq_one_letter_code
_entity_poly.pdbx_strand_id
1 'polypeptide(L)'
;MFSRYKRNFVYTSTPEDDLTCSICSDAYSEPLDTKCGHTFCKDCLSTWMKRKKCCPLDNIHVSKKNLKITDSTVQDRLDELEIACVHC
;
A
#
# COMPACT_ATOMS: atom_id res chain seq x y z
N MET A 1 22.07 4.00 -7.00
CA MET A 1 21.30 4.70 -8.04
C MET A 1 20.80 3.69 -9.06
N PHE A 2 19.64 3.04 -8.87
CA PHE A 2 18.85 2.55 -10.00
C PHE A 2 17.37 2.68 -9.62
N SER A 3 16.85 3.83 -10.03
CA SER A 3 15.43 4.16 -10.01
C SER A 3 14.72 3.37 -11.12
N ARG A 4 13.47 2.98 -10.85
CA ARG A 4 12.40 2.70 -11.82
C ARG A 4 12.32 1.33 -12.51
N TYR A 5 12.00 0.27 -11.76
CA TYR A 5 11.37 -0.92 -12.35
C TYR A 5 10.16 -1.39 -11.53
N LYS A 6 9.05 -0.64 -11.64
CA LYS A 6 7.69 -1.18 -11.42
C LYS A 6 7.33 -2.09 -12.62
N ARG A 7 8.02 -3.22 -12.79
CA ARG A 7 7.62 -4.23 -13.80
C ARG A 7 7.39 -5.56 -13.12
N ASN A 8 6.11 -5.91 -12.97
CA ASN A 8 5.58 -7.26 -12.77
C ASN A 8 6.42 -8.20 -11.91
N PHE A 9 6.57 -7.87 -10.63
CA PHE A 9 6.98 -8.86 -9.65
C PHE A 9 5.73 -9.61 -9.18
N VAL A 10 5.73 -10.93 -9.33
CA VAL A 10 4.72 -11.81 -8.74
C VAL A 10 5.31 -12.30 -7.44
N TYR A 11 4.70 -11.94 -6.31
CA TYR A 11 5.07 -12.49 -5.01
C TYR A 11 4.84 -14.00 -5.03
N THR A 12 5.88 -14.78 -4.71
CA THR A 12 5.84 -16.25 -4.72
C THR A 12 5.09 -16.82 -3.50
N SER A 13 5.00 -16.04 -2.43
CA SER A 13 4.15 -16.26 -1.26
C SER A 13 3.00 -15.26 -1.28
N THR A 14 1.79 -15.69 -0.90
CA THR A 14 0.66 -14.78 -0.68
C THR A 14 1.11 -13.75 0.36
N PRO A 15 1.15 -12.45 0.05
CA PRO A 15 1.40 -11.45 1.07
C PRO A 15 0.36 -11.67 2.17
N GLU A 16 0.81 -11.89 3.41
CA GLU A 16 -0.08 -11.96 4.57
C GLU A 16 -1.05 -10.78 4.48
N ASP A 17 -2.35 -10.97 4.76
CA ASP A 17 -3.40 -9.97 4.55
C ASP A 17 -3.01 -8.56 5.08
N ASP A 18 -2.15 -8.52 6.10
CA ASP A 18 -1.51 -7.34 6.69
C ASP A 18 -0.65 -6.47 5.75
N LEU A 19 -0.29 -6.94 4.54
CA LEU A 19 0.58 -6.26 3.58
C LEU A 19 -0.10 -5.91 2.24
N THR A 20 -1.42 -6.10 2.14
CA THR A 20 -2.19 -5.84 0.92
C THR A 20 -3.15 -4.67 1.07
N CYS A 21 -3.26 -3.85 0.03
CA CYS A 21 -4.19 -2.74 0.04
C CYS A 21 -5.60 -3.20 -0.31
N SER A 22 -6.58 -2.98 0.58
CA SER A 22 -7.98 -3.36 0.34
C SER A 22 -8.68 -2.60 -0.81
N ILE A 23 -8.02 -1.61 -1.43
CA ILE A 23 -8.57 -0.86 -2.59
C ILE A 23 -8.12 -1.48 -3.91
N CYS A 24 -6.84 -1.82 -4.05
CA CYS A 24 -6.29 -2.42 -5.27
C CYS A 24 -6.03 -3.92 -5.16
N SER A 25 -6.21 -4.51 -3.98
CA SER A 25 -5.94 -5.91 -3.66
C SER A 25 -4.51 -6.35 -4.04
N ASP A 26 -3.57 -5.42 -3.94
CA ASP A 26 -2.17 -5.59 -4.34
C ASP A 26 -1.26 -5.11 -3.20
N ALA A 27 0.03 -5.39 -3.27
CA ALA A 27 0.99 -4.95 -2.26
C ALA A 27 0.99 -3.42 -2.10
N TYR A 28 1.21 -2.95 -0.88
CA TYR A 28 1.20 -1.52 -0.59
C TYR A 28 2.27 -0.74 -1.37
N SER A 29 1.85 0.12 -2.30
CA SER A 29 2.71 1.11 -2.94
C SER A 29 2.59 2.46 -2.22
N GLU A 30 3.64 2.86 -1.51
CA GLU A 30 3.63 4.02 -0.60
C GLU A 30 2.45 3.95 0.41
N PRO A 31 2.46 2.98 1.34
CA PRO A 31 1.42 2.84 2.36
C PRO A 31 1.25 4.11 3.20
N LEU A 32 0.01 4.58 3.27
CA LEU A 32 -0.41 5.65 4.17
C LEU A 32 -1.29 5.06 5.27
N ASP A 33 -0.89 5.30 6.51
CA ASP A 33 -1.74 5.04 7.66
C ASP A 33 -2.76 6.17 7.82
N THR A 34 -3.98 5.75 8.09
CA THR A 34 -5.08 6.65 8.45
C THR A 34 -5.24 6.67 9.96
N LYS A 35 -5.77 7.77 10.50
CA LYS A 35 -6.07 7.87 11.96
C LYS A 35 -7.05 6.80 12.49
N CYS A 36 -7.78 6.11 11.62
CA CYS A 36 -8.61 4.97 12.01
C CYS A 36 -7.83 3.66 12.16
N GLY A 37 -6.52 3.64 11.87
CA GLY A 37 -5.67 2.44 11.99
C GLY A 37 -5.58 1.60 10.71
N HIS A 38 -6.14 2.08 9.60
CA HIS A 38 -6.11 1.38 8.32
C HIS A 38 -5.06 1.93 7.37
N THR A 39 -4.44 1.03 6.61
CA THR A 39 -3.35 1.35 5.68
C THR A 39 -3.82 1.19 4.23
N PHE A 40 -3.44 2.12 3.37
CA PHE A 40 -3.79 2.09 1.94
C PHE A 40 -2.66 2.66 1.08
N CYS A 41 -2.58 2.27 -0.19
CA CYS A 41 -1.65 2.92 -1.12
C CYS A 41 -1.97 4.42 -1.24
N LYS A 42 -0.94 5.27 -1.27
CA LYS A 42 -1.07 6.72 -1.44
C LYS A 42 -1.96 7.10 -2.61
N ASP A 43 -1.75 6.48 -3.78
CA ASP A 43 -2.55 6.73 -4.98
C ASP A 43 -4.01 6.27 -4.82
N CYS A 44 -4.22 5.10 -4.22
CA CYS A 44 -5.55 4.53 -3.97
C CYS A 44 -6.35 5.42 -3.03
N LEU A 45 -5.76 5.79 -1.88
CA LEU A 45 -6.41 6.65 -0.90
C LEU A 45 -6.63 8.07 -1.46
N SER A 46 -5.65 8.64 -2.17
CA SER A 46 -5.79 9.94 -2.81
C SER A 46 -6.94 9.97 -3.82
N THR A 47 -7.08 8.90 -4.61
CA THR A 47 -8.18 8.75 -5.57
C THR A 47 -9.53 8.60 -4.87
N TRP A 48 -9.60 7.79 -3.81
CA TRP A 48 -10.80 7.63 -3.01
C TRP A 48 -11.24 8.94 -2.37
N MET A 49 -10.30 9.70 -1.80
CA MET A 49 -10.54 11.01 -1.18
C MET A 49 -11.08 12.06 -2.15
N LYS A 50 -10.88 11.90 -3.47
CA LYS A 50 -11.53 12.76 -4.47
C LYS A 50 -13.04 12.52 -4.54
N ARG A 51 -13.50 11.30 -4.22
CA ARG A 51 -14.91 10.93 -4.17
C ARG A 51 -15.51 11.14 -2.78
N LYS A 52 -14.88 10.58 -1.75
CA LYS A 52 -15.35 10.64 -0.36
C LYS A 52 -14.17 10.74 0.60
N LYS A 53 -14.20 11.72 1.51
CA LYS A 53 -13.16 11.93 2.54
C LYS A 53 -13.36 11.03 3.75
N CYS A 54 -13.61 9.74 3.53
CA CYS A 54 -13.85 8.75 4.57
C CYS A 54 -13.02 7.50 4.30
N CYS A 55 -12.71 6.73 5.33
CA CYS A 55 -12.10 5.41 5.22
C CYS A 55 -13.06 4.48 4.46
N PRO A 56 -12.58 3.71 3.46
CA PRO A 56 -13.42 2.75 2.74
C PRO A 56 -13.85 1.57 3.61
N LEU A 57 -13.18 1.30 4.74
CA LEU A 57 -13.48 0.19 5.65
C LEU A 57 -14.53 0.57 6.71
N ASP A 58 -14.31 1.64 7.47
CA ASP A 58 -15.21 2.02 8.59
C ASP A 58 -15.98 3.32 8.38
N ASN A 59 -15.86 3.95 7.21
CA ASN A 59 -16.44 5.27 6.92
C ASN A 59 -15.97 6.42 7.84
N ILE A 60 -14.93 6.23 8.65
CA ILE A 60 -14.35 7.27 9.51
C ILE A 60 -13.72 8.38 8.66
N HIS A 61 -13.92 9.65 9.03
CA HIS A 61 -13.41 10.78 8.25
C HIS A 61 -11.86 10.77 8.14
N VAL A 62 -11.37 10.79 6.91
CA VAL A 62 -9.94 10.80 6.58
C VAL A 62 -9.56 12.19 6.08
N SER A 63 -8.56 12.80 6.71
CA SER A 63 -8.01 14.10 6.32
C SER A 63 -6.58 13.93 5.84
N LYS A 64 -6.20 14.59 4.73
CA LYS A 64 -4.82 14.56 4.20
C LYS A 64 -3.77 15.02 5.21
N LYS A 65 -4.15 15.91 6.14
CA LYS A 65 -3.29 16.40 7.24
C LYS A 65 -3.01 15.35 8.31
N ASN A 66 -3.80 14.27 8.33
CA ASN A 66 -3.77 13.22 9.33
C ASN A 66 -3.25 11.89 8.76
N LEU A 67 -2.78 11.89 7.51
CA LEU A 67 -2.14 10.73 6.90
C LEU A 67 -0.69 10.73 7.33
N LYS A 68 -0.22 9.65 7.92
CA LYS A 68 1.21 9.42 8.05
C LYS A 68 1.62 8.35 7.04
N ILE A 69 2.87 8.41 6.65
CA ILE A 69 3.48 7.35 5.85
C ILE A 69 3.80 6.26 6.86
N THR A 70 3.30 5.05 6.63
CA THR A 70 3.61 3.95 7.56
C THR A 70 5.11 3.71 7.51
N ASP A 71 5.69 3.41 8.67
CA ASP A 71 7.13 3.33 8.87
C ASP A 71 7.81 2.37 7.86
N SER A 72 9.03 2.74 7.43
CA SER A 72 9.89 2.00 6.51
C SER A 72 9.99 0.50 6.80
N THR A 73 9.81 0.09 8.06
CA THR A 73 9.83 -1.32 8.48
C THR A 73 8.86 -2.23 7.70
N VAL A 74 7.71 -1.69 7.24
CA VAL A 74 6.75 -2.45 6.41
C VAL A 74 7.25 -2.62 4.98
N GLN A 75 7.99 -1.64 4.45
CA GLN A 75 8.66 -1.73 3.15
C GLN A 75 9.89 -2.65 3.21
N ASP A 76 10.67 -2.61 4.29
CA ASP A 76 11.80 -3.51 4.50
C ASP A 76 11.34 -4.99 4.51
N ARG A 77 10.17 -5.29 5.12
CA ARG A 77 9.56 -6.63 5.05
C ARG A 77 9.04 -7.00 3.66
N LEU A 78 8.67 -6.02 2.82
CA LEU A 78 8.24 -6.23 1.44
C LEU A 78 9.41 -6.44 0.47
N ASP A 79 10.57 -5.84 0.75
CA ASP A 79 11.82 -6.03 0.01
C ASP A 79 12.49 -7.40 0.31
N GLU A 80 12.13 -8.04 1.43
CA GLU A 80 12.63 -9.36 1.81
C GLU A 80 11.82 -10.53 1.20
N LEU A 81 10.72 -10.24 0.48
CA LEU A 81 9.98 -11.27 -0.26
C LEU A 81 10.78 -11.74 -1.48
N GLU A 82 10.92 -13.05 -1.64
CA GLU A 82 11.58 -13.66 -2.79
C GLU A 82 10.86 -13.29 -4.09
N ILE A 83 11.53 -12.48 -4.91
CA ILE A 83 11.04 -12.08 -6.21
C ILE A 83 11.54 -13.07 -7.26
N ALA A 84 10.62 -13.77 -7.95
CA ALA A 84 10.94 -14.55 -9.14
C ALA A 84 10.85 -13.68 -10.39
N CYS A 85 11.91 -13.67 -11.21
CA CYS A 85 11.86 -13.05 -12.53
C CYS A 85 11.06 -13.94 -13.50
N VAL A 86 9.95 -13.41 -14.03
CA VAL A 86 9.11 -14.10 -15.05
C VAL A 86 9.62 -13.90 -16.49
N HIS A 87 10.85 -13.42 -16.66
CA HIS A 87 11.54 -13.30 -17.95
C HIS A 87 13.01 -13.67 -17.76
N CYS A 88 13.30 -14.97 -17.80
CA CYS A 88 14.64 -15.47 -18.10
C CYS A 88 14.72 -15.83 -19.58
#